data_AF-A0A2E6VL05-F1
#
_entry.id   AF-A0A2E6VL05-F1
#
_cell.length_a   1.000
_cell.length_b   1.000
_cell.length_c   1.000
_cell.angle_alpha   90.00
_cell.angle_beta   90.00
_cell.angle_gamma   90.00
#
_symmetry.space_group_name_H-M   'P 1'
#
loop_
_entity.id
_entity.type
_entity.pdbx_description
1 polymer ?
#
loop_
_entity_poly.entity_id
_entity_poly.type
_entity_poly.pdbx_seq_one_letter_code
_entity_poly.pdbx_strand_id
1 'polypeptide(L)'
;MNILKKESLKVEFRPTTRKGKALKDRAQVVVVGGGVVGCSVLYHLTKSGCTDVVLLERKELTAGSTWHAAGGMHTLNGDPNVAALQRYTIKLYKELEELTGVDCGIHLTGELMLADDEDRLDWLKMAHARGRYLGMETEIISTSEAKNLVPFLEEQYFVGALWDPVGGHVDPSGVTNAYATAARSLGAEIERNTWVKEIIQKSDGTWDLVTDKGTINCENFVNAGGLWAREVGRMCNVELPVQAMEHMYFLTEELPEIEPWLEATDGHGRGVIDFGGEIYLRAEGKSLLLGTYEQACVPWQTRSTPWDFGAQLLTPDLERLTPSLEIGFSHFPIYAEAGIKQVINGPFTFAPDGNPLIGPIRGQRGHWVACGVMAGLSQGGGVGLAMANWITTGDPGFDVWGMDVSRFGDWTTPSYTLTKVIENYSRRFQISFPNEELPAGRPLHTSPIFDKLTEANAVWGAAYGLEYPLWFQTSGKEPIEEVTFKRSNAFPVVAEEV
;
A
#
# COMPACT_ATOMS: atom_id res chain seq x y z
N MET A 1 -16.70 22.45 7.06
CA MET A 1 -15.81 23.62 6.85
C MET A 1 -15.53 24.26 8.22
N ASN A 2 -14.29 24.64 8.53
CA ASN A 2 -13.82 25.17 9.83
C ASN A 2 -13.81 24.23 11.06
N ILE A 3 -13.03 23.15 11.02
CA ILE A 3 -12.35 22.60 12.23
C ILE A 3 -10.89 22.26 11.87
N LEU A 4 -10.07 23.29 11.67
CA LEU A 4 -8.60 23.19 11.72
C LEU A 4 -8.08 24.44 12.44
N LYS A 5 -8.18 24.44 13.77
CA LYS A 5 -7.40 25.39 14.57
C LYS A 5 -5.93 25.02 14.43
N LYS A 6 -5.14 25.94 13.86
CA LYS A 6 -3.68 25.92 14.01
C LYS A 6 -3.32 26.21 15.48
N GLU A 7 -3.40 25.20 16.34
CA GLU A 7 -2.60 25.19 17.55
C GLU A 7 -1.22 24.66 17.19
N SER A 8 -0.30 25.59 16.95
CA SER A 8 1.11 25.28 16.80
C SER A 8 1.67 24.84 18.15
N LEU A 9 1.50 23.56 18.48
CA LEU A 9 2.16 22.90 19.60
C LEU A 9 3.68 23.06 19.43
N LYS A 10 4.27 23.96 20.20
CA LYS A 10 5.73 24.05 20.35
C LYS A 10 6.20 22.81 21.10
N VAL A 11 6.50 21.75 20.36
CA VAL A 11 7.16 20.56 20.88
C VAL A 11 8.57 20.96 21.33
N GLU A 12 8.88 20.80 22.61
CA GLU A 12 10.25 20.94 23.13
C GLU A 12 11.04 19.65 22.86
N PHE A 13 11.94 19.70 21.88
CA PHE A 13 12.81 18.58 21.52
C PHE A 13 13.84 18.32 22.62
N ARG A 14 13.84 17.10 23.18
CA ARG A 14 14.86 16.65 24.15
C ARG A 14 15.81 15.66 23.47
N PRO A 15 17.11 15.97 23.33
CA PRO A 15 18.07 15.01 22.80
C PRO A 15 18.33 13.91 23.84
N THR A 16 17.87 12.69 23.56
CA THR A 16 18.05 11.54 24.45
C THR A 16 19.03 10.52 23.90
N THR A 17 20.29 10.61 24.32
CA THR A 17 21.25 9.50 24.20
C THR A 17 21.12 8.56 25.41
N ARG A 18 20.50 7.39 25.22
CA ARG A 18 20.51 6.29 26.21
C ARG A 18 21.24 5.08 25.64
N LYS A 19 22.29 4.62 26.33
CA LYS A 19 22.88 3.28 26.18
C LYS A 19 22.62 2.50 27.47
N GLY A 20 22.22 1.23 27.35
CA GLY A 20 22.31 0.25 28.45
C GLY A 20 21.23 0.30 29.53
N LYS A 21 19.98 0.66 29.20
CA LYS A 21 18.83 0.40 30.07
C LYS A 21 18.23 -0.97 29.73
N ALA A 22 17.71 -1.70 30.72
CA ALA A 22 16.93 -2.91 30.48
C ALA A 22 15.60 -2.57 29.77
N LEU A 23 15.04 -3.55 29.05
CA LEU A 23 13.71 -3.47 28.44
C LEU A 23 12.67 -3.01 29.48
N LYS A 24 11.78 -2.10 29.07
CA LYS A 24 10.69 -1.63 29.92
C LYS A 24 9.72 -2.77 30.20
N ASP A 25 9.30 -2.92 31.46
CA ASP A 25 8.42 -4.00 31.92
C ASP A 25 6.94 -3.72 31.66
N ARG A 26 6.54 -2.44 31.53
CA ARG A 26 5.17 -2.04 31.18
C ARG A 26 5.11 -0.87 30.19
N ALA A 27 4.10 -0.83 29.33
CA ALA A 27 3.78 0.34 28.50
C ALA A 27 2.29 0.52 28.25
N GLN A 28 1.84 1.71 27.82
CA GLN A 28 0.43 1.91 27.43
C GLN A 28 0.16 1.28 26.06
N VAL A 29 1.07 1.51 25.09
CA VAL A 29 0.99 0.94 23.74
C VAL A 29 2.33 0.32 23.32
N VAL A 30 2.31 -0.87 22.71
CA VAL A 30 3.50 -1.49 22.11
C VAL A 30 3.30 -1.71 20.62
N VAL A 31 4.20 -1.18 19.78
CA VAL A 31 4.19 -1.39 18.33
C VAL A 31 5.16 -2.52 17.97
N VAL A 32 4.68 -3.54 17.27
CA VAL A 32 5.49 -4.70 16.86
C VAL A 32 5.84 -4.57 15.37
N GLY A 33 7.12 -4.27 15.09
CA GLY A 33 7.65 -4.07 13.74
C GLY A 33 8.15 -2.64 13.47
N GLY A 34 9.40 -2.51 13.04
CA GLY A 34 10.12 -1.26 12.75
C GLY A 34 10.25 -0.91 11.27
N GLY A 35 9.28 -1.34 10.44
CA GLY A 35 9.11 -0.84 9.08
C GLY A 35 8.43 0.54 9.06
N VAL A 36 8.29 1.14 7.88
CA VAL A 36 7.73 2.50 7.72
C VAL A 36 6.36 2.69 8.40
N VAL A 37 5.49 1.68 8.34
CA VAL A 37 4.15 1.72 8.97
C VAL A 37 4.24 1.74 10.49
N GLY A 38 5.05 0.87 11.10
CA GLY A 38 5.21 0.81 12.55
C GLY A 38 5.87 2.07 13.12
N CYS A 39 6.90 2.60 12.44
CA CYS A 39 7.50 3.88 12.80
C CYS A 39 6.52 5.06 12.64
N SER A 40 5.66 5.03 11.62
CA SER A 40 4.60 6.03 11.42
C SER A 40 3.55 5.97 12.54
N VAL A 41 3.06 4.78 12.91
CA VAL A 41 2.13 4.60 14.05
C VAL A 41 2.76 5.14 15.34
N LEU A 42 4.02 4.79 15.61
CA LEU A 42 4.77 5.25 16.77
C LEU A 42 4.89 6.79 16.85
N TYR A 43 5.20 7.42 15.71
CA TYR A 43 5.28 8.89 15.60
C TYR A 43 3.92 9.55 15.83
N HIS A 44 2.84 9.03 15.24
CA HIS A 44 1.52 9.65 15.40
C HIS A 44 0.93 9.44 16.81
N LEU A 45 1.19 8.31 17.46
CA LEU A 45 0.85 8.09 18.87
C LEU A 45 1.58 9.11 19.78
N THR A 46 2.87 9.33 19.56
CA THR A 46 3.63 10.32 20.35
C THR A 46 3.25 11.76 20.01
N LYS A 47 2.95 12.08 18.74
CA LYS A 47 2.44 13.39 18.29
C LYS A 47 1.06 13.74 18.89
N SER A 48 0.22 12.73 19.14
CA SER A 48 -1.06 12.88 19.85
C SER A 48 -0.93 12.93 21.39
N GLY A 49 0.30 12.87 21.93
CA GLY A 49 0.57 13.00 23.36
C GLY A 49 0.64 11.68 24.13
N CYS A 50 0.52 10.53 23.47
CA CYS A 50 0.77 9.24 24.11
C CYS A 50 2.29 9.03 24.25
N THR A 51 2.83 9.35 25.43
CA THR A 51 4.28 9.27 25.70
C THR A 51 4.72 7.90 26.24
N ASP A 52 3.79 7.02 26.62
CA ASP A 52 4.10 5.67 27.09
C ASP A 52 3.95 4.63 25.97
N VAL A 53 4.84 4.75 24.98
CA VAL A 53 4.84 3.90 23.78
C VAL A 53 6.22 3.31 23.53
N VAL A 54 6.26 2.01 23.23
CA VAL A 54 7.48 1.27 22.89
C VAL A 54 7.33 0.62 21.52
N LEU A 55 8.35 0.73 20.66
CA LEU A 55 8.44 -0.08 19.43
C LEU A 55 9.44 -1.23 19.64
N LEU A 56 9.03 -2.45 19.29
CA LEU A 56 9.86 -3.65 19.30
C LEU A 56 10.16 -4.05 17.84
N GLU A 57 11.44 -4.05 17.47
CA GLU A 57 11.91 -4.49 16.14
C GLU A 57 12.85 -5.70 16.29
N ARG A 58 12.52 -6.78 15.58
CA ARG A 58 13.17 -8.08 15.64
C ARG A 58 14.64 -8.06 15.20
N LYS A 59 14.98 -7.27 14.18
CA LYS A 59 16.35 -6.99 13.72
C LYS A 59 16.59 -5.47 13.79
N GLU A 60 16.69 -4.82 12.65
CA GLU A 60 16.94 -3.39 12.51
C GLU A 60 15.73 -2.72 11.87
N LEU A 61 15.56 -1.41 12.09
CA LEU A 61 14.52 -0.65 11.38
C LEU A 61 14.67 -0.87 9.87
N THR A 62 13.55 -0.83 9.14
CA THR A 62 13.43 -1.10 7.69
C THR A 62 13.65 -2.54 7.21
N ALA A 63 14.19 -3.45 8.03
CA ALA A 63 14.68 -4.78 7.62
C ALA A 63 13.62 -5.79 7.11
N GLY A 64 12.34 -5.40 7.04
CA GLY A 64 11.29 -6.10 6.29
C GLY A 64 11.31 -5.73 4.81
N SER A 65 10.16 -5.34 4.26
CA SER A 65 10.06 -4.89 2.85
C SER A 65 10.47 -3.44 2.61
N THR A 66 10.59 -2.63 3.67
CA THR A 66 10.77 -1.17 3.53
C THR A 66 12.08 -0.81 2.85
N TRP A 67 13.20 -1.42 3.22
CA TRP A 67 14.53 -1.04 2.71
C TRP A 67 14.72 -1.25 1.20
N HIS A 68 13.96 -2.16 0.59
CA HIS A 68 14.05 -2.51 -0.84
C HIS A 68 12.91 -1.91 -1.69
N ALA A 69 12.05 -1.07 -1.10
CA ALA A 69 10.96 -0.45 -1.83
C ALA A 69 11.50 0.50 -2.91
N ALA A 70 10.88 0.51 -4.09
CA ALA A 70 11.29 1.35 -5.22
C ALA A 70 11.15 2.87 -5.00
N GLY A 71 10.72 3.33 -3.82
CA GLY A 71 10.70 4.76 -3.44
C GLY A 71 9.52 5.59 -3.97
N GLY A 72 8.72 5.06 -4.91
CA GLY A 72 7.64 5.79 -5.57
C GLY A 72 6.57 6.35 -4.62
N MET A 73 6.16 7.59 -4.90
CA MET A 73 5.09 8.31 -4.21
C MET A 73 4.00 8.73 -5.19
N HIS A 74 2.80 8.20 -4.95
CA HIS A 74 1.64 8.39 -5.80
C HIS A 74 0.50 8.97 -4.96
N THR A 75 -0.20 9.99 -5.46
CA THR A 75 -1.41 10.51 -4.78
C THR A 75 -2.70 9.81 -5.21
N LEU A 76 -2.71 9.20 -6.40
CA LEU A 76 -3.93 8.66 -6.99
C LEU A 76 -4.34 7.33 -6.34
N ASN A 77 -5.64 7.19 -6.13
CA ASN A 77 -6.28 5.95 -5.69
C ASN A 77 -7.72 5.89 -6.22
N GLY A 78 -8.27 4.68 -6.42
CA GLY A 78 -9.68 4.49 -6.73
C GLY A 78 -10.60 4.92 -5.58
N ASP A 79 -10.16 4.74 -4.33
CA ASP A 79 -10.83 5.20 -3.11
C ASP A 79 -10.41 6.65 -2.76
N PRO A 80 -11.36 7.62 -2.72
CA PRO A 80 -11.05 9.02 -2.43
C PRO A 80 -10.59 9.28 -0.99
N ASN A 81 -10.99 8.46 -0.01
CA ASN A 81 -10.53 8.57 1.37
C ASN A 81 -9.07 8.13 1.49
N VAL A 82 -8.70 7.06 0.80
CA VAL A 82 -7.31 6.58 0.74
C VAL A 82 -6.43 7.59 0.00
N ALA A 83 -6.90 8.19 -1.10
CA ALA A 83 -6.19 9.27 -1.80
C ALA A 83 -5.96 10.51 -0.90
N ALA A 84 -6.94 10.89 -0.08
CA ALA A 84 -6.78 12.00 0.88
C ALA A 84 -5.70 11.70 1.94
N LEU A 85 -5.61 10.46 2.41
CA LEU A 85 -4.57 9.99 3.33
C LEU A 85 -3.19 9.87 2.65
N GLN A 86 -3.13 9.52 1.37
CA GLN A 86 -1.89 9.54 0.58
C GLN A 86 -1.33 10.97 0.46
N ARG A 87 -2.22 11.94 0.15
CA ARG A 87 -1.87 13.37 0.10
C ARG A 87 -1.39 13.91 1.45
N TYR A 88 -1.89 13.40 2.56
CA TYR A 88 -1.37 13.72 3.89
C TYR A 88 0.07 13.21 4.08
N THR A 89 0.32 11.93 3.76
CA THR A 89 1.66 11.30 3.88
C THR A 89 2.74 12.07 3.13
N ILE A 90 2.50 12.44 1.87
CA ILE A 90 3.48 13.12 1.01
C ILE A 90 3.83 14.52 1.57
N LYS A 91 2.86 15.23 2.15
CA LYS A 91 3.10 16.52 2.83
C LYS A 91 3.88 16.34 4.14
N LEU A 92 3.56 15.30 4.90
CA LEU A 92 4.16 15.01 6.20
C LEU A 92 5.68 14.76 6.10
N TYR A 93 6.18 14.21 5.00
CA TYR A 93 7.62 13.95 4.86
C TYR A 93 8.46 15.22 4.94
N LYS A 94 8.03 16.32 4.29
CA LYS A 94 8.73 17.61 4.41
C LYS A 94 8.67 18.17 5.84
N GLU A 95 7.52 18.02 6.51
CA GLU A 95 7.41 18.35 7.94
C GLU A 95 8.39 17.53 8.80
N LEU A 96 8.63 16.24 8.47
CA LEU A 96 9.56 15.38 9.21
C LEU A 96 11.02 15.75 9.00
N GLU A 97 11.43 16.14 7.78
CA GLU A 97 12.78 16.65 7.51
C GLU A 97 13.05 17.93 8.32
N GLU A 98 12.14 18.91 8.24
CA GLU A 98 12.20 20.16 9.02
C GLU A 98 12.25 19.91 10.54
N LEU A 99 11.51 18.91 11.02
CA LEU A 99 11.36 18.58 12.43
C LEU A 99 12.57 17.82 13.02
N THR A 100 13.25 17.00 12.21
CA THR A 100 14.26 16.06 12.69
C THR A 100 15.67 16.32 12.18
N GLY A 101 15.83 17.05 11.08
CA GLY A 101 17.09 17.17 10.35
C GLY A 101 17.56 15.87 9.70
N VAL A 102 16.70 14.84 9.60
CA VAL A 102 16.96 13.59 8.88
C VAL A 102 16.47 13.76 7.45
N ASP A 103 17.40 13.66 6.50
CA ASP A 103 17.12 13.62 5.07
C ASP A 103 16.21 12.43 4.73
N CYS A 104 15.11 12.70 4.04
CA CYS A 104 14.13 11.71 3.58
C CYS A 104 14.22 11.48 2.06
N GLY A 105 15.12 12.17 1.35
CA GLY A 105 15.30 12.07 -0.10
C GLY A 105 14.05 12.44 -0.88
N ILE A 106 13.30 13.47 -0.46
CA ILE A 106 11.99 13.79 -1.02
C ILE A 106 12.11 14.58 -2.32
N HIS A 107 11.85 13.92 -3.44
CA HIS A 107 11.91 14.52 -4.77
C HIS A 107 10.51 14.53 -5.39
N LEU A 108 9.82 15.68 -5.29
CA LEU A 108 8.51 15.92 -5.89
C LEU A 108 8.68 16.42 -7.34
N THR A 109 9.09 15.54 -8.23
CA THR A 109 9.35 15.87 -9.64
C THR A 109 8.12 15.79 -10.53
N GLY A 110 7.03 15.26 -9.98
CA GLY A 110 5.77 14.97 -10.66
C GLY A 110 5.78 13.64 -11.40
N GLU A 111 4.58 13.17 -11.70
CA GLU A 111 4.31 11.83 -12.24
C GLU A 111 3.31 11.86 -13.39
N LEU A 112 3.62 11.08 -14.43
CA LEU A 112 2.69 10.75 -15.51
C LEU A 112 1.95 9.45 -15.20
N MET A 113 0.65 9.43 -15.49
CA MET A 113 -0.18 8.24 -15.52
C MET A 113 -0.77 8.10 -16.92
N LEU A 114 -0.31 7.11 -17.68
CA LEU A 114 -0.59 6.96 -19.10
C LEU A 114 -1.85 6.10 -19.35
N ALA A 115 -2.56 6.41 -20.43
CA ALA A 115 -3.64 5.59 -20.97
C ALA A 115 -3.31 5.17 -22.41
N ASP A 116 -3.30 3.86 -22.64
CA ASP A 116 -3.15 3.18 -23.94
C ASP A 116 -4.48 3.07 -24.72
N ASP A 117 -5.62 3.14 -24.03
CA ASP A 117 -6.94 3.18 -24.64
C ASP A 117 -7.89 4.25 -24.05
N GLU A 118 -9.02 4.46 -24.72
CA GLU A 118 -10.03 5.46 -24.34
C GLU A 118 -10.74 5.13 -23.03
N ASP A 119 -10.85 3.85 -22.64
CA ASP A 119 -11.48 3.46 -21.37
C ASP A 119 -10.55 3.78 -20.18
N ARG A 120 -9.23 3.52 -20.29
CA ARG A 120 -8.25 4.03 -19.32
C ARG A 120 -8.19 5.55 -19.30
N LEU A 121 -8.34 6.21 -20.45
CA LEU A 121 -8.40 7.68 -20.48
C LEU A 121 -9.70 8.22 -19.83
N ASP A 122 -10.85 7.58 -20.01
CA ASP A 122 -12.09 7.91 -19.30
C ASP A 122 -11.97 7.65 -17.78
N TRP A 123 -11.28 6.58 -17.36
CA TRP A 123 -10.93 6.35 -15.95
C TRP A 123 -10.05 7.47 -15.38
N LEU A 124 -9.02 7.91 -16.11
CA LEU A 124 -8.18 9.04 -15.72
C LEU A 124 -8.97 10.36 -15.61
N LYS A 125 -9.89 10.63 -16.54
CA LYS A 125 -10.80 11.80 -16.48
C LYS A 125 -11.69 11.75 -15.23
N MET A 126 -12.21 10.56 -14.86
CA MET A 126 -12.96 10.36 -13.62
C MET A 126 -12.09 10.56 -12.37
N ALA A 127 -10.87 10.03 -12.37
CA ALA A 127 -9.92 10.17 -11.28
C ALA A 127 -9.50 11.64 -11.06
N HIS A 128 -9.24 12.38 -12.15
CA HIS A 128 -9.03 13.83 -12.13
C HIS A 128 -10.25 14.60 -11.57
N ALA A 129 -11.47 14.26 -12.00
CA ALA A 129 -12.68 14.91 -11.50
C ALA A 129 -12.87 14.72 -9.98
N ARG A 130 -12.56 13.52 -9.45
CA ARG A 130 -12.50 13.25 -8.00
C ARG A 130 -11.37 14.03 -7.33
N GLY A 131 -10.18 14.05 -7.93
CA GLY A 131 -9.01 14.77 -7.44
C GLY A 131 -9.26 16.27 -7.26
N ARG A 132 -9.95 16.92 -8.21
CA ARG A 132 -10.35 18.33 -8.08
C ARG A 132 -11.24 18.59 -6.87
N TYR A 133 -12.15 17.67 -6.52
CA TYR A 133 -12.95 17.78 -5.30
C TYR A 133 -12.11 17.63 -4.02
N LEU A 134 -11.08 16.77 -4.04
CA LEU A 134 -10.08 16.64 -2.97
C LEU A 134 -9.03 17.77 -2.97
N GLY A 135 -9.15 18.75 -3.87
CA GLY A 135 -8.23 19.88 -4.02
C GLY A 135 -6.83 19.46 -4.49
N MET A 136 -6.75 18.45 -5.35
CA MET A 136 -5.54 18.03 -6.08
C MET A 136 -5.39 18.84 -7.36
N GLU A 137 -4.15 19.10 -7.77
CA GLU A 137 -3.79 19.98 -8.89
C GLU A 137 -3.28 19.15 -10.09
N THR A 138 -4.03 18.10 -10.44
CA THR A 138 -3.70 17.22 -11.58
C THR A 138 -4.28 17.76 -12.88
N GLU A 139 -3.67 17.40 -14.02
CA GLU A 139 -4.08 17.86 -15.36
C GLU A 139 -4.19 16.69 -16.32
N ILE A 140 -5.27 16.63 -17.12
CA ILE A 140 -5.35 15.70 -18.26
C ILE A 140 -4.61 16.34 -19.44
N ILE A 141 -3.62 15.62 -19.97
CA ILE A 141 -2.72 16.11 -21.03
C ILE A 141 -2.70 15.16 -22.23
N SER A 142 -2.26 15.67 -23.38
CA SER A 142 -2.02 14.89 -24.60
C SER A 142 -0.78 14.00 -24.50
N THR A 143 -0.67 13.03 -25.39
CA THR A 143 0.52 12.17 -25.53
C THR A 143 1.76 12.97 -25.91
N SER A 144 1.64 13.98 -26.76
CA SER A 144 2.76 14.87 -27.12
C SER A 144 3.23 15.72 -25.93
N GLU A 145 2.32 16.18 -25.08
CA GLU A 145 2.69 16.82 -23.80
C GLU A 145 3.40 15.81 -22.87
N ALA A 146 2.90 14.57 -22.77
CA ALA A 146 3.57 13.51 -22.00
C ALA A 146 4.98 13.20 -22.52
N LYS A 147 5.19 13.11 -23.85
CA LYS A 147 6.52 12.93 -24.47
C LYS A 147 7.44 14.13 -24.23
N ASN A 148 6.91 15.36 -24.21
CA ASN A 148 7.70 16.53 -23.79
C ASN A 148 8.14 16.44 -22.32
N LEU A 149 7.38 15.76 -21.45
CA LEU A 149 7.76 15.55 -20.05
C LEU A 149 8.73 14.36 -19.87
N VAL A 150 8.63 13.32 -20.71
CA VAL A 150 9.47 12.11 -20.73
C VAL A 150 9.87 11.77 -22.18
N PRO A 151 11.03 12.27 -22.66
CA PRO A 151 11.39 12.26 -24.09
C PRO A 151 11.53 10.87 -24.74
N PHE A 152 11.75 9.83 -23.94
CA PHE A 152 11.92 8.43 -24.37
C PHE A 152 10.61 7.63 -24.37
N LEU A 153 9.45 8.27 -24.22
CA LEU A 153 8.12 7.69 -24.38
C LEU A 153 7.73 7.62 -25.86
N GLU A 154 7.10 6.52 -26.31
CA GLU A 154 6.53 6.43 -27.66
C GLU A 154 5.02 6.68 -27.73
N GLU A 155 4.63 7.79 -28.37
CA GLU A 155 3.26 8.31 -28.41
C GLU A 155 2.24 7.33 -29.02
N GLN A 156 2.68 6.49 -29.95
CA GLN A 156 1.83 5.57 -30.72
C GLN A 156 1.13 4.49 -29.88
N TYR A 157 1.59 4.26 -28.65
CA TYR A 157 1.01 3.30 -27.70
C TYR A 157 0.00 3.93 -26.74
N PHE A 158 -0.22 5.25 -26.83
CA PHE A 158 -1.01 6.01 -25.87
C PHE A 158 -2.07 6.88 -26.56
N VAL A 159 -3.16 7.18 -25.86
CA VAL A 159 -4.21 8.13 -26.29
C VAL A 159 -4.26 9.39 -25.43
N GLY A 160 -3.64 9.37 -24.24
CA GLY A 160 -3.53 10.53 -23.36
C GLY A 160 -2.89 10.17 -22.02
N ALA A 161 -2.80 11.16 -21.12
CA ALA A 161 -2.23 10.96 -19.79
C ALA A 161 -2.88 11.88 -18.74
N LEU A 162 -2.67 11.53 -17.47
CA LEU A 162 -2.89 12.39 -16.31
C LEU A 162 -1.52 12.77 -15.73
N TRP A 163 -1.29 14.07 -15.58
CA TRP A 163 -0.13 14.63 -14.90
C TRP A 163 -0.48 14.96 -13.44
N ASP A 164 0.37 14.52 -12.50
CA ASP A 164 0.32 14.94 -11.09
C ASP A 164 1.64 15.63 -10.69
N PRO A 165 1.64 16.96 -10.44
CA PRO A 165 2.85 17.69 -10.06
C PRO A 165 3.37 17.37 -8.64
N VAL A 166 2.61 16.64 -7.81
CA VAL A 166 3.06 16.22 -6.47
C VAL A 166 3.42 14.73 -6.35
N GLY A 167 3.42 14.00 -7.47
CA GLY A 167 4.07 12.69 -7.57
C GLY A 167 5.59 12.78 -7.48
N GLY A 168 6.27 11.65 -7.29
CA GLY A 168 7.73 11.62 -7.20
C GLY A 168 8.28 10.41 -6.45
N HIS A 169 9.37 10.59 -5.72
CA HIS A 169 9.99 9.52 -4.93
C HIS A 169 10.65 9.98 -3.61
N VAL A 170 10.93 9.02 -2.73
CA VAL A 170 11.62 9.17 -1.43
C VAL A 170 12.66 8.08 -1.19
N ASP A 171 13.62 8.32 -0.28
CA ASP A 171 14.37 7.24 0.36
C ASP A 171 13.48 6.52 1.39
N PRO A 172 13.15 5.22 1.18
CA PRO A 172 12.35 4.46 2.14
C PRO A 172 12.98 4.38 3.55
N SER A 173 14.32 4.39 3.61
CA SER A 173 15.08 4.26 4.84
C SER A 173 15.18 5.59 5.59
N GLY A 174 15.49 6.69 4.89
CA GLY A 174 15.46 8.07 5.40
C GLY A 174 14.12 8.39 6.04
N VAL A 175 13.02 8.25 5.30
CA VAL A 175 11.64 8.44 5.79
C VAL A 175 11.36 7.64 7.08
N THR A 176 11.74 6.37 7.11
CA THR A 176 11.48 5.50 8.28
C THR A 176 12.31 5.92 9.50
N ASN A 177 13.54 6.38 9.29
CA ASN A 177 14.39 6.88 10.36
C ASN A 177 13.97 8.29 10.82
N ALA A 178 13.40 9.13 9.96
CA ALA A 178 12.82 10.41 10.34
C ALA A 178 11.60 10.21 11.25
N TYR A 179 10.67 9.31 10.90
CA TYR A 179 9.58 8.90 11.80
C TYR A 179 10.11 8.42 13.17
N ALA A 180 11.08 7.50 13.17
CA ALA A 180 11.64 6.95 14.40
C ALA A 180 12.38 8.01 15.25
N THR A 181 13.01 8.98 14.62
CA THR A 181 13.71 10.10 15.28
C THR A 181 12.72 11.08 15.89
N ALA A 182 11.68 11.47 15.15
CA ALA A 182 10.60 12.31 15.65
C ALA A 182 9.85 11.65 16.81
N ALA A 183 9.55 10.35 16.72
CA ALA A 183 8.90 9.63 17.81
C ALA A 183 9.75 9.59 19.09
N ARG A 184 11.06 9.34 18.95
CA ARG A 184 12.01 9.34 20.08
C ARG A 184 12.14 10.71 20.74
N SER A 185 12.18 11.79 19.96
CA SER A 185 12.26 13.15 20.54
C SER A 185 10.99 13.55 21.31
N LEU A 186 9.84 12.93 20.96
CA LEU A 186 8.56 13.03 21.66
C LEU A 186 8.40 12.04 22.82
N GLY A 187 9.38 11.16 23.06
CA GLY A 187 9.46 10.30 24.24
C GLY A 187 9.26 8.80 24.02
N ALA A 188 9.03 8.32 22.79
CA ALA A 188 8.96 6.87 22.53
C ALA A 188 10.28 6.15 22.81
N GLU A 189 10.21 4.94 23.35
CA GLU A 189 11.34 4.00 23.40
C GLU A 189 11.30 3.08 22.15
N ILE A 190 12.45 2.76 21.55
CA ILE A 190 12.55 1.90 20.35
C ILE A 190 13.66 0.89 20.57
N GLU A 191 13.26 -0.38 20.70
CA GLU A 191 14.10 -1.52 21.04
C GLU A 191 14.37 -2.37 19.79
N ARG A 192 15.52 -2.14 19.16
CA ARG A 192 16.02 -2.92 18.00
C ARG A 192 16.68 -4.22 18.47
N ASN A 193 16.66 -5.23 17.60
CA ASN A 193 17.12 -6.59 17.83
C ASN A 193 16.42 -7.23 19.05
N THR A 194 15.11 -7.01 19.16
CA THR A 194 14.23 -7.46 20.24
C THR A 194 13.06 -8.20 19.63
N TRP A 195 13.11 -9.54 19.67
CA TRP A 195 12.13 -10.38 18.98
C TRP A 195 10.99 -10.75 19.91
N VAL A 196 9.77 -10.29 19.62
CA VAL A 196 8.53 -10.81 20.22
C VAL A 196 8.31 -12.25 19.74
N LYS A 197 8.33 -13.20 20.67
CA LYS A 197 8.19 -14.64 20.41
C LYS A 197 6.80 -15.17 20.72
N GLU A 198 6.15 -14.60 21.74
CA GLU A 198 4.82 -14.98 22.20
C GLU A 198 4.06 -13.72 22.63
N ILE A 199 2.75 -13.72 22.46
CA ILE A 199 1.85 -12.65 22.89
C ILE A 199 0.70 -13.29 23.67
N ILE A 200 0.54 -12.92 24.94
CA ILE A 200 -0.36 -13.62 25.87
C ILE A 200 -1.36 -12.62 26.45
N GLN A 201 -2.65 -12.82 26.17
CA GLN A 201 -3.72 -12.03 26.81
C GLN A 201 -3.86 -12.40 28.28
N LYS A 202 -4.00 -11.39 29.13
CA LYS A 202 -4.15 -11.52 30.58
C LYS A 202 -5.63 -11.43 30.98
N SER A 203 -5.97 -11.95 32.15
CA SER A 203 -7.35 -11.97 32.67
C SER A 203 -7.92 -10.58 33.00
N ASP A 204 -7.08 -9.55 33.09
CA ASP A 204 -7.48 -8.14 33.23
C ASP A 204 -7.66 -7.42 31.88
N GLY A 205 -7.40 -8.10 30.76
CA GLY A 205 -7.47 -7.55 29.40
C GLY A 205 -6.18 -6.89 28.91
N THR A 206 -5.10 -6.88 29.70
CA THR A 206 -3.77 -6.48 29.23
C THR A 206 -3.08 -7.60 28.45
N TRP A 207 -1.91 -7.32 27.88
CA TRP A 207 -1.15 -8.22 27.02
C TRP A 207 0.30 -8.30 27.47
N ASP A 208 0.83 -9.51 27.65
CA ASP A 208 2.25 -9.75 27.86
C ASP A 208 2.91 -10.11 26.53
N LEU A 209 3.81 -9.25 26.04
CA LEU A 209 4.64 -9.54 24.86
C LEU A 209 5.99 -10.08 25.35
N VAL A 210 6.19 -11.38 25.15
CA VAL A 210 7.40 -12.10 25.61
C VAL A 210 8.47 -11.97 24.53
N THR A 211 9.62 -11.40 24.89
CA THR A 211 10.75 -11.19 23.97
C THR A 211 11.99 -12.00 24.37
N ASP A 212 13.00 -12.02 23.51
CA ASP A 212 14.34 -12.51 23.85
C ASP A 212 15.10 -11.67 24.89
N LYS A 213 14.60 -10.47 25.25
CA LYS A 213 15.17 -9.57 26.27
C LYS A 213 14.30 -9.39 27.52
N GLY A 214 13.24 -10.19 27.66
CA GLY A 214 12.28 -10.10 28.76
C GLY A 214 10.85 -9.84 28.26
N THR A 215 9.91 -9.66 29.19
CA THR A 215 8.49 -9.46 28.89
C THR A 215 8.10 -8.01 29.14
N ILE A 216 7.29 -7.44 28.25
CA ILE A 216 6.62 -6.14 28.45
C ILE A 216 5.10 -6.34 28.50
N ASN A 217 4.46 -5.80 29.54
CA ASN A 217 3.01 -5.82 29.73
C ASN A 217 2.37 -4.52 29.20
N CYS A 218 1.30 -4.58 28.41
CA CYS A 218 0.65 -3.39 27.88
C CYS A 218 -0.87 -3.47 27.75
N GLU A 219 -1.51 -2.30 27.75
CA GLU A 219 -2.96 -2.18 27.52
C GLU A 219 -3.34 -2.40 26.05
N ASN A 220 -2.49 -1.92 25.13
CA ASN A 220 -2.68 -2.05 23.69
C ASN A 220 -1.38 -2.51 23.02
N PHE A 221 -1.49 -3.32 21.97
CA PHE A 221 -0.39 -3.56 21.04
C PHE A 221 -0.86 -3.45 19.59
N VAL A 222 0.05 -3.00 18.72
CA VAL A 222 -0.18 -2.84 17.28
C VAL A 222 0.71 -3.81 16.52
N ASN A 223 0.10 -4.78 15.84
CA ASN A 223 0.77 -5.66 14.91
C ASN A 223 1.05 -4.92 13.59
N ALA A 224 2.27 -4.40 13.46
CA ALA A 224 2.82 -3.79 12.25
C ALA A 224 3.92 -4.69 11.64
N GLY A 225 3.81 -6.02 11.80
CA GLY A 225 4.86 -6.99 11.49
C GLY A 225 5.24 -7.16 10.02
N GLY A 226 4.58 -6.44 9.09
CA GLY A 226 4.84 -6.52 7.65
C GLY A 226 4.74 -7.97 7.14
N LEU A 227 5.85 -8.49 6.60
CA LEU A 227 5.99 -9.88 6.15
C LEU A 227 5.70 -10.94 7.22
N TRP A 228 5.76 -10.59 8.50
CA TRP A 228 5.45 -11.46 9.64
C TRP A 228 4.11 -11.12 10.30
N ALA A 229 3.29 -10.23 9.73
CA ALA A 229 2.05 -9.80 10.36
C ALA A 229 1.08 -10.96 10.61
N ARG A 230 0.99 -11.91 9.68
CA ARG A 230 0.21 -13.14 9.82
C ARG A 230 0.74 -14.01 10.97
N GLU A 231 2.06 -14.20 11.04
CA GLU A 231 2.71 -14.98 12.08
C GLU A 231 2.56 -14.35 13.48
N VAL A 232 2.60 -13.02 13.58
CA VAL A 232 2.28 -12.27 14.82
C VAL A 232 0.80 -12.42 15.17
N GLY A 233 -0.11 -12.37 14.18
CA GLY A 233 -1.54 -12.63 14.39
C GLY A 233 -1.80 -14.02 14.98
N ARG A 234 -1.11 -15.05 14.48
CA ARG A 234 -1.21 -16.43 14.96
C ARG A 234 -0.75 -16.61 16.41
N MET A 235 0.17 -15.78 16.92
CA MET A 235 0.50 -15.77 18.37
C MET A 235 -0.75 -15.47 19.22
N CYS A 236 -1.74 -14.77 18.67
CA CYS A 236 -3.01 -14.40 19.30
C CYS A 236 -4.20 -15.24 18.80
N ASN A 237 -3.96 -16.36 18.10
CA ASN A 237 -4.98 -17.17 17.41
C ASN A 237 -5.80 -16.40 16.35
N VAL A 238 -5.20 -15.41 15.69
CA VAL A 238 -5.81 -14.66 14.58
C VAL A 238 -5.10 -14.99 13.27
N GLU A 239 -5.84 -15.58 12.32
CA GLU A 239 -5.34 -15.73 10.94
C GLU A 239 -5.67 -14.47 10.15
N LEU A 240 -4.69 -13.57 9.98
CA LEU A 240 -4.91 -12.34 9.20
C LEU A 240 -4.98 -12.66 7.70
N PRO A 241 -5.92 -12.06 6.95
CA PRO A 241 -6.04 -12.22 5.51
C PRO A 241 -4.96 -11.40 4.79
N VAL A 242 -3.70 -11.83 4.94
CA VAL A 242 -2.53 -11.18 4.34
C VAL A 242 -1.58 -12.23 3.77
N GLN A 243 -1.13 -12.00 2.54
CA GLN A 243 -0.19 -12.88 1.85
C GLN A 243 0.93 -12.04 1.22
N ALA A 244 2.16 -12.54 1.28
CA ALA A 244 3.30 -11.91 0.64
C ALA A 244 3.41 -12.37 -0.82
N MET A 245 3.74 -11.45 -1.72
CA MET A 245 4.06 -11.72 -3.12
C MET A 245 5.52 -11.37 -3.39
N GLU A 246 6.15 -12.11 -4.30
CA GLU A 246 7.39 -11.67 -4.93
C GLU A 246 7.09 -10.52 -5.89
N HIS A 247 7.97 -9.53 -5.96
CA HIS A 247 7.85 -8.41 -6.89
C HIS A 247 9.23 -7.95 -7.34
N MET A 248 9.33 -7.56 -8.60
CA MET A 248 10.58 -7.19 -9.22
C MET A 248 10.56 -5.84 -9.91
N TYR A 249 11.67 -5.15 -9.72
CA TYR A 249 12.11 -4.07 -10.57
C TYR A 249 13.61 -4.23 -10.85
N PHE A 250 14.09 -3.60 -11.92
CA PHE A 250 15.50 -3.55 -12.22
C PHE A 250 15.98 -2.09 -12.33
N LEU A 251 17.29 -1.93 -12.19
CA LEU A 251 18.02 -0.70 -12.44
C LEU A 251 18.90 -0.90 -13.67
N THR A 252 18.88 0.06 -14.60
CA THR A 252 19.82 0.09 -15.72
C THR A 252 21.24 0.40 -15.25
N GLU A 253 22.22 0.24 -16.14
CA GLU A 253 23.50 0.94 -16.05
C GLU A 253 23.30 2.47 -16.15
N GLU A 254 24.37 3.25 -16.07
CA GLU A 254 24.26 4.71 -16.24
C GLU A 254 24.03 5.07 -17.71
N LEU A 255 23.06 5.95 -17.98
CA LEU A 255 22.63 6.31 -19.33
C LEU A 255 22.97 7.78 -19.61
N PRO A 256 24.03 8.10 -20.37
CA PRO A 256 24.38 9.49 -20.70
C PRO A 256 23.26 10.24 -21.43
N GLU A 257 22.43 9.51 -22.18
CA GLU A 257 21.31 10.06 -22.96
C GLU A 257 20.21 10.71 -22.11
N ILE A 258 20.04 10.30 -20.85
CA ILE A 258 19.05 10.92 -19.95
C ILE A 258 19.57 12.17 -19.24
N GLU A 259 20.86 12.50 -19.34
CA GLU A 259 21.47 13.63 -18.61
C GLU A 259 20.75 14.98 -18.86
N PRO A 260 20.35 15.36 -20.10
CA PRO A 260 19.55 16.57 -20.33
C PRO A 260 18.15 16.54 -19.71
N TRP A 261 17.53 15.35 -19.59
CA TRP A 261 16.23 15.18 -18.93
C TRP A 261 16.34 15.28 -17.41
N LEU A 262 17.43 14.74 -16.84
CA LEU A 262 17.77 14.92 -15.43
C LEU A 262 18.06 16.39 -15.11
N GLU A 263 18.88 17.10 -15.92
CA GLU A 263 19.14 18.53 -15.73
C GLU A 263 17.87 19.38 -15.77
N ALA A 264 16.90 19.05 -16.64
CA ALA A 264 15.60 19.71 -16.71
C ALA A 264 14.64 19.38 -15.53
N THR A 265 15.05 18.50 -14.60
CA THR A 265 14.26 17.98 -13.48
C THR A 265 15.07 17.92 -12.17
N ASP A 266 15.97 18.89 -11.99
CA ASP A 266 16.84 19.05 -10.81
C ASP A 266 17.69 17.80 -10.45
N GLY A 267 17.95 16.91 -11.42
CA GLY A 267 18.73 15.69 -11.27
C GLY A 267 17.91 14.42 -10.99
N HIS A 268 16.58 14.50 -11.00
CA HIS A 268 15.71 13.45 -10.44
C HIS A 268 14.72 12.81 -11.42
N GLY A 269 14.64 13.28 -12.67
CA GLY A 269 13.73 12.74 -13.68
C GLY A 269 12.25 12.94 -13.31
N ARG A 270 11.35 12.19 -13.96
CA ARG A 270 9.92 12.13 -13.62
C ARG A 270 9.46 10.70 -13.43
N GLY A 271 8.46 10.51 -12.58
CA GLY A 271 7.78 9.22 -12.43
C GLY A 271 6.84 8.97 -13.62
N VAL A 272 6.67 7.70 -14.00
CA VAL A 272 5.64 7.28 -14.94
C VAL A 272 5.00 5.98 -14.46
N ILE A 273 3.67 5.91 -14.55
CA ILE A 273 2.88 4.68 -14.48
C ILE A 273 2.25 4.47 -15.86
N ASP A 274 2.46 3.30 -16.42
CA ASP A 274 1.77 2.79 -17.61
C ASP A 274 0.75 1.74 -17.17
N PHE A 275 -0.53 2.12 -17.22
CA PHE A 275 -1.64 1.25 -16.84
C PHE A 275 -1.98 0.18 -17.91
N GLY A 276 -1.50 0.34 -19.15
CA GLY A 276 -1.67 -0.64 -20.21
C GLY A 276 -0.66 -1.77 -20.10
N GLY A 277 0.62 -1.40 -19.96
CA GLY A 277 1.73 -2.35 -19.80
C GLY A 277 1.97 -2.90 -18.38
N GLU A 278 1.20 -2.42 -17.39
CA GLU A 278 1.38 -2.73 -15.96
C GLU A 278 2.78 -2.40 -15.43
N ILE A 279 3.34 -1.26 -15.88
CA ILE A 279 4.71 -0.83 -15.61
C ILE A 279 4.75 0.46 -14.79
N TYR A 280 5.78 0.61 -13.96
CA TYR A 280 6.17 1.89 -13.40
C TYR A 280 7.68 2.13 -13.60
N LEU A 281 8.06 3.40 -13.73
CA LEU A 281 9.45 3.80 -13.89
C LEU A 281 9.76 5.17 -13.28
N ARG A 282 11.05 5.41 -13.03
CA ARG A 282 11.64 6.70 -12.61
C ARG A 282 13.15 6.72 -12.86
N ALA A 283 13.80 7.88 -12.69
CA ALA A 283 15.25 7.92 -12.56
C ALA A 283 15.72 7.40 -11.20
N GLU A 284 16.93 6.83 -11.15
CA GLU A 284 17.69 6.45 -9.95
C GLU A 284 19.14 6.94 -10.16
N GLY A 285 19.41 8.19 -9.74
CA GLY A 285 20.67 8.88 -10.08
C GLY A 285 20.81 9.05 -11.60
N LYS A 286 21.88 8.51 -12.18
CA LYS A 286 22.13 8.49 -13.63
C LYS A 286 21.60 7.24 -14.36
N SER A 287 20.86 6.40 -13.65
CA SER A 287 20.23 5.19 -14.18
C SER A 287 18.71 5.35 -14.22
N LEU A 288 18.03 4.43 -14.88
CA LEU A 288 16.58 4.29 -14.85
C LEU A 288 16.16 3.06 -14.04
N LEU A 289 15.02 3.16 -13.37
CA LEU A 289 14.33 2.08 -12.69
C LEU A 289 13.10 1.70 -13.52
N LEU A 290 12.88 0.39 -13.75
CA LEU A 290 11.62 -0.13 -14.29
C LEU A 290 11.16 -1.33 -13.45
N GLY A 291 9.93 -1.27 -12.97
CA GLY A 291 9.23 -2.38 -12.31
C GLY A 291 7.89 -2.67 -12.97
N THR A 292 7.37 -3.88 -12.78
CA THR A 292 6.12 -4.33 -13.42
C THR A 292 5.33 -5.28 -12.53
N TYR A 293 4.02 -5.35 -12.75
CA TYR A 293 3.14 -6.35 -12.14
C TYR A 293 2.80 -7.41 -13.19
N GLU A 294 3.50 -8.54 -13.11
CA GLU A 294 3.41 -9.62 -14.08
C GLU A 294 2.22 -10.56 -13.82
N GLN A 295 1.57 -11.03 -14.88
CA GLN A 295 0.50 -12.02 -14.82
C GLN A 295 0.98 -13.36 -14.22
N ALA A 296 2.24 -13.72 -14.46
CA ALA A 296 2.90 -14.91 -13.91
C ALA A 296 3.38 -14.71 -12.46
N CYS A 297 2.57 -14.06 -11.62
CA CYS A 297 2.95 -13.67 -10.25
C CYS A 297 3.20 -14.87 -9.32
N VAL A 298 4.09 -14.69 -8.33
CA VAL A 298 4.52 -15.76 -7.41
C VAL A 298 4.22 -15.38 -5.96
N PRO A 299 3.41 -16.18 -5.23
CA PRO A 299 3.16 -15.96 -3.82
C PRO A 299 4.31 -16.47 -2.96
N TRP A 300 4.90 -15.59 -2.16
CA TRP A 300 6.04 -15.89 -1.32
C TRP A 300 5.61 -16.43 0.05
N GLN A 301 6.15 -17.59 0.45
CA GLN A 301 5.95 -18.17 1.79
C GLN A 301 4.48 -18.28 2.23
N THR A 302 3.67 -19.00 1.44
CA THR A 302 2.21 -19.16 1.64
C THR A 302 1.78 -19.76 2.98
N ARG A 303 2.70 -20.36 3.74
CA ARG A 303 2.43 -20.95 5.05
C ARG A 303 3.07 -20.21 6.21
N SER A 304 4.37 -19.97 6.18
CA SER A 304 5.09 -19.31 7.29
C SER A 304 6.28 -18.54 6.75
N THR A 305 6.38 -17.25 7.06
CA THR A 305 7.57 -16.45 6.76
C THR A 305 8.74 -16.89 7.64
N PRO A 306 9.94 -17.18 7.10
CA PRO A 306 11.12 -17.53 7.90
C PRO A 306 11.52 -16.40 8.86
N TRP A 307 11.84 -16.74 10.11
CA TRP A 307 12.23 -15.76 11.15
C TRP A 307 13.70 -15.34 11.08
N ASP A 308 14.52 -15.98 10.26
CA ASP A 308 15.92 -15.61 9.99
C ASP A 308 16.05 -14.65 8.79
N PHE A 309 15.06 -14.60 7.90
CA PHE A 309 14.96 -13.63 6.81
C PHE A 309 14.93 -12.17 7.34
N GLY A 310 15.31 -11.22 6.49
CA GLY A 310 15.26 -9.77 6.74
C GLY A 310 16.59 -9.09 6.41
N ALA A 311 16.49 -7.91 5.78
CA ALA A 311 17.55 -7.25 5.00
C ALA A 311 18.15 -8.18 3.91
N GLN A 312 17.28 -8.90 3.20
CA GLN A 312 17.61 -9.87 2.16
C GLN A 312 16.66 -9.70 0.97
N LEU A 313 17.15 -10.07 -0.22
CA LEU A 313 16.37 -10.20 -1.44
C LEU A 313 16.21 -11.67 -1.81
N LEU A 314 15.26 -11.94 -2.69
CA LEU A 314 15.03 -13.25 -3.29
C LEU A 314 15.86 -13.37 -4.57
N THR A 315 15.99 -14.59 -5.10
CA THR A 315 16.61 -14.81 -6.41
C THR A 315 15.76 -14.14 -7.49
N PRO A 316 16.32 -13.26 -8.34
CA PRO A 316 15.57 -12.69 -9.46
C PRO A 316 15.18 -13.75 -10.50
N ASP A 317 14.01 -13.56 -11.10
CA ASP A 317 13.49 -14.35 -12.21
C ASP A 317 13.01 -13.40 -13.32
N LEU A 318 13.94 -13.00 -14.20
CA LEU A 318 13.64 -12.11 -15.31
C LEU A 318 12.85 -12.81 -16.43
N GLU A 319 13.01 -14.13 -16.61
CA GLU A 319 12.30 -14.88 -17.67
C GLU A 319 10.78 -14.73 -17.49
N ARG A 320 10.33 -14.78 -16.24
CA ARG A 320 8.94 -14.57 -15.81
C ARG A 320 8.39 -13.16 -16.09
N LEU A 321 9.26 -12.15 -16.21
CA LEU A 321 8.87 -10.78 -16.56
C LEU A 321 8.88 -10.50 -18.06
N THR A 322 9.51 -11.35 -18.87
CA THR A 322 9.74 -11.11 -20.32
C THR A 322 8.52 -10.52 -21.05
N PRO A 323 7.28 -11.04 -20.93
CA PRO A 323 6.13 -10.49 -21.64
C PRO A 323 5.80 -9.03 -21.28
N SER A 324 5.94 -8.67 -19.99
CA SER A 324 5.76 -7.29 -19.53
C SER A 324 6.94 -6.39 -19.94
N LEU A 325 8.16 -6.92 -19.92
CA LEU A 325 9.35 -6.19 -20.36
C LEU A 325 9.33 -5.89 -21.86
N GLU A 326 8.84 -6.80 -22.70
CA GLU A 326 8.66 -6.57 -24.14
C GLU A 326 7.70 -5.39 -24.42
N ILE A 327 6.64 -5.24 -23.63
CA ILE A 327 5.72 -4.09 -23.68
C ILE A 327 6.46 -2.82 -23.25
N GLY A 328 7.13 -2.87 -22.10
CA GLY A 328 7.89 -1.72 -21.58
C GLY A 328 9.00 -1.23 -22.49
N PHE A 329 9.69 -2.14 -23.18
CA PHE A 329 10.72 -1.82 -24.16
C PHE A 329 10.11 -1.26 -25.46
N SER A 330 8.89 -1.65 -25.82
CA SER A 330 8.16 -1.06 -26.94
C SER A 330 7.70 0.36 -26.62
N HIS A 331 7.14 0.59 -25.41
CA HIS A 331 6.61 1.87 -24.97
C HIS A 331 7.71 2.88 -24.60
N PHE A 332 8.85 2.38 -24.13
CA PHE A 332 10.02 3.16 -23.71
C PHE A 332 11.33 2.55 -24.30
N PRO A 333 11.66 2.79 -25.58
CA PRO A 333 12.77 2.13 -26.28
C PRO A 333 14.15 2.26 -25.64
N ILE A 334 14.37 3.29 -24.80
CA ILE A 334 15.63 3.48 -24.06
C ILE A 334 16.01 2.27 -23.18
N TYR A 335 15.03 1.49 -22.71
CA TYR A 335 15.30 0.28 -21.93
C TYR A 335 15.71 -0.93 -22.78
N ALA A 336 15.40 -0.93 -24.09
CA ALA A 336 15.72 -2.04 -24.98
C ALA A 336 17.22 -2.16 -25.27
N GLU A 337 17.95 -1.03 -25.21
CA GLU A 337 19.41 -0.97 -25.44
C GLU A 337 20.22 -0.86 -24.14
N ALA A 338 19.57 -0.58 -23.01
CA ALA A 338 20.22 -0.39 -21.71
C ALA A 338 20.69 -1.71 -21.07
N GLY A 339 21.94 -1.73 -20.59
CA GLY A 339 22.42 -2.81 -19.72
C GLY A 339 21.67 -2.81 -18.37
N ILE A 340 21.45 -4.00 -17.79
CA ILE A 340 20.85 -4.15 -16.45
C ILE A 340 21.96 -4.23 -15.39
N LYS A 341 22.02 -3.23 -14.51
CA LYS A 341 22.99 -3.13 -13.41
C LYS A 341 22.61 -3.99 -12.21
N GLN A 342 21.32 -4.04 -11.88
CA GLN A 342 20.81 -4.77 -10.72
C GLN A 342 19.34 -5.15 -10.93
N VAL A 343 18.94 -6.33 -10.47
CA VAL A 343 17.53 -6.72 -10.33
C VAL A 343 17.22 -6.90 -8.85
N ILE A 344 16.09 -6.37 -8.40
CA ILE A 344 15.63 -6.42 -7.03
C ILE A 344 14.38 -7.30 -7.03
N ASN A 345 14.48 -8.53 -6.50
CA ASN A 345 13.31 -9.35 -6.17
C ASN A 345 13.05 -9.26 -4.66
N GLY A 346 11.98 -8.58 -4.29
CA GLY A 346 11.66 -8.23 -2.90
C GLY A 346 10.25 -8.66 -2.51
N PRO A 347 10.07 -9.38 -1.39
CA PRO A 347 8.74 -9.77 -0.95
C PRO A 347 8.04 -8.60 -0.24
N PHE A 348 6.73 -8.46 -0.45
CA PHE A 348 5.86 -7.50 0.26
C PHE A 348 4.40 -7.98 0.30
N THR A 349 3.59 -7.38 1.17
CA THR A 349 2.29 -7.94 1.60
C THR A 349 1.06 -7.28 0.99
N PHE A 350 0.08 -8.11 0.62
CA PHE A 350 -1.23 -7.73 0.10
C PHE A 350 -2.35 -8.30 0.99
N ALA A 351 -3.45 -7.57 1.10
CA ALA A 351 -4.76 -8.11 1.48
C ALA A 351 -5.53 -8.61 0.23
N PRO A 352 -6.62 -9.38 0.37
CA PRO A 352 -7.44 -9.88 -0.75
C PRO A 352 -7.91 -8.82 -1.76
N ASP A 353 -8.05 -7.57 -1.34
CA ASP A 353 -8.48 -6.42 -2.15
C ASP A 353 -7.34 -5.41 -2.43
N GLY A 354 -6.12 -5.72 -2.00
CA GLY A 354 -4.94 -4.85 -2.14
C GLY A 354 -4.88 -3.68 -1.14
N ASN A 355 -5.95 -3.42 -0.38
CA ASN A 355 -5.98 -2.32 0.59
C ASN A 355 -5.31 -2.71 1.93
N PRO A 356 -4.80 -1.71 2.69
CA PRO A 356 -4.34 -1.90 4.06
C PRO A 356 -5.29 -2.73 4.95
N LEU A 357 -4.73 -3.36 5.98
CA LEU A 357 -5.45 -3.97 7.11
C LEU A 357 -5.12 -3.17 8.37
N ILE A 358 -6.07 -2.34 8.80
CA ILE A 358 -5.90 -1.44 9.95
C ILE A 358 -7.06 -1.59 10.93
N GLY A 359 -6.85 -1.24 12.20
CA GLY A 359 -7.92 -1.18 13.21
C GLY A 359 -7.89 -2.29 14.27
N PRO A 360 -8.93 -2.39 15.10
CA PRO A 360 -8.99 -3.30 16.25
C PRO A 360 -9.47 -4.70 15.86
N ILE A 361 -8.88 -5.74 16.46
CA ILE A 361 -9.36 -7.12 16.30
C ILE A 361 -10.62 -7.37 17.13
N ARG A 362 -11.68 -7.80 16.45
CA ARG A 362 -12.97 -8.13 17.06
C ARG A 362 -12.79 -9.18 18.17
N GLY A 363 -13.30 -8.87 19.36
CA GLY A 363 -13.23 -9.76 20.53
C GLY A 363 -11.89 -9.73 21.29
N GLN A 364 -10.85 -9.10 20.77
CA GLN A 364 -9.53 -9.00 21.41
C GLN A 364 -9.21 -7.54 21.76
N ARG A 365 -9.79 -7.04 22.86
CA ARG A 365 -9.56 -5.65 23.34
C ARG A 365 -8.06 -5.38 23.46
N GLY A 366 -7.59 -4.30 22.86
CA GLY A 366 -6.17 -3.89 22.88
C GLY A 366 -5.30 -4.54 21.81
N HIS A 367 -5.81 -5.50 21.03
CA HIS A 367 -5.11 -6.00 19.84
C HIS A 367 -5.51 -5.16 18.62
N TRP A 368 -4.55 -4.47 18.05
CA TRP A 368 -4.69 -3.65 16.85
C TRP A 368 -3.78 -4.18 15.72
N VAL A 369 -4.17 -3.95 14.46
CA VAL A 369 -3.34 -4.27 13.29
C VAL A 369 -3.04 -3.02 12.47
N ALA A 370 -1.88 -3.02 11.80
CA ALA A 370 -1.49 -2.04 10.79
C ALA A 370 -0.54 -2.72 9.78
N CYS A 371 -1.09 -3.56 8.91
CA CYS A 371 -0.34 -4.38 7.95
C CYS A 371 -1.00 -4.39 6.56
N GLY A 372 -0.46 -5.13 5.59
CA GLY A 372 -0.98 -5.14 4.21
C GLY A 372 -0.86 -3.81 3.47
N VAL A 373 -0.06 -2.86 3.98
CA VAL A 373 0.09 -1.51 3.39
C VAL A 373 1.04 -1.58 2.19
N MET A 374 0.49 -1.98 1.04
CA MET A 374 1.22 -2.22 -0.20
C MET A 374 2.01 -0.98 -0.65
N ALA A 375 1.35 0.17 -0.78
CA ALA A 375 1.98 1.44 -1.14
C ALA A 375 2.50 2.17 0.11
N GLY A 376 3.32 1.51 0.94
CA GLY A 376 3.73 1.97 2.28
C GLY A 376 4.31 3.38 2.36
N LEU A 377 4.99 3.85 1.30
CA LEU A 377 5.56 5.20 1.21
C LEU A 377 4.55 6.25 0.72
N SER A 378 3.44 5.84 0.11
CA SER A 378 2.32 6.74 -0.20
C SER A 378 1.30 6.75 0.94
N GLN A 379 1.01 5.61 1.57
CA GLN A 379 -0.11 5.44 2.51
C GLN A 379 0.31 5.46 4.00
N GLY A 380 1.58 5.18 4.31
CA GLY A 380 2.02 4.89 5.68
C GLY A 380 1.84 6.03 6.68
N GLY A 381 1.93 7.30 6.24
CA GLY A 381 1.66 8.47 7.09
C GLY A 381 0.20 8.54 7.51
N GLY A 382 -0.71 8.47 6.54
CA GLY A 382 -2.15 8.44 6.78
C GLY A 382 -2.63 7.24 7.60
N VAL A 383 -2.06 6.05 7.36
CA VAL A 383 -2.32 4.86 8.20
C VAL A 383 -1.88 5.11 9.65
N GLY A 384 -0.68 5.66 9.87
CA GLY A 384 -0.19 5.99 11.22
C GLY A 384 -1.08 7.01 11.94
N LEU A 385 -1.53 8.05 11.22
CA LEU A 385 -2.46 9.06 11.73
C LEU A 385 -3.79 8.44 12.16
N ALA A 386 -4.44 7.67 11.27
CA ALA A 386 -5.73 7.04 11.55
C ALA A 386 -5.63 6.07 12.74
N MET A 387 -4.57 5.26 12.80
CA MET A 387 -4.35 4.34 13.94
C MET A 387 -4.14 5.08 15.25
N ALA A 388 -3.34 6.14 15.27
CA ALA A 388 -3.10 6.92 16.49
C ALA A 388 -4.37 7.61 17.00
N ASN A 389 -5.15 8.24 16.10
CA ASN A 389 -6.45 8.82 16.43
C ASN A 389 -7.38 7.76 17.03
N TRP A 390 -7.47 6.59 16.40
CA TRP A 390 -8.39 5.53 16.82
C TRP A 390 -8.03 4.94 18.18
N ILE A 391 -6.74 4.65 18.41
CA ILE A 391 -6.22 4.14 19.68
C ILE A 391 -6.42 5.15 20.82
N THR A 392 -6.25 6.45 20.56
CA THR A 392 -6.26 7.49 21.62
C THR A 392 -7.62 8.11 21.88
N THR A 393 -8.52 8.15 20.88
CA THR A 393 -9.82 8.85 20.98
C THR A 393 -11.04 7.96 20.74
N GLY A 394 -10.85 6.75 20.19
CA GLY A 394 -11.92 5.85 19.77
C GLY A 394 -12.46 6.09 18.35
N ASP A 395 -11.97 7.11 17.65
CA ASP A 395 -12.36 7.48 16.29
C ASP A 395 -11.08 7.63 15.41
N PRO A 396 -10.97 6.99 14.23
CA PRO A 396 -9.85 7.20 13.32
C PRO A 396 -9.78 8.62 12.73
N GLY A 397 -10.87 9.39 12.77
CA GLY A 397 -10.98 10.75 12.24
C GLY A 397 -11.22 10.83 10.73
N PHE A 398 -11.34 9.68 10.07
CA PHE A 398 -11.57 9.51 8.62
C PHE A 398 -12.46 8.29 8.41
N ASP A 399 -13.19 8.25 7.29
CA ASP A 399 -13.78 6.98 6.85
C ASP A 399 -12.66 6.06 6.35
N VAL A 400 -12.46 4.96 7.07
CA VAL A 400 -11.41 3.97 6.83
C VAL A 400 -11.99 2.59 6.50
N TRP A 401 -13.27 2.47 6.17
CA TRP A 401 -13.92 1.16 5.98
C TRP A 401 -13.21 0.29 4.93
N GLY A 402 -12.73 0.87 3.83
CA GLY A 402 -11.94 0.18 2.80
C GLY A 402 -10.57 -0.35 3.28
N MET A 403 -10.10 0.08 4.46
CA MET A 403 -8.86 -0.36 5.12
C MET A 403 -9.10 -1.10 6.45
N ASP A 404 -10.30 -1.04 6.99
CA ASP A 404 -10.67 -1.67 8.26
C ASP A 404 -10.53 -3.20 8.15
N VAL A 405 -9.83 -3.83 9.10
CA VAL A 405 -9.65 -5.28 9.17
C VAL A 405 -10.99 -6.02 9.32
N SER A 406 -12.02 -5.38 9.88
CA SER A 406 -13.36 -5.94 10.09
C SER A 406 -14.23 -6.01 8.83
N ARG A 407 -13.74 -5.51 7.68
CA ARG A 407 -14.34 -5.80 6.36
C ARG A 407 -14.16 -7.25 5.93
N PHE A 408 -13.27 -7.98 6.61
CA PHE A 408 -13.06 -9.43 6.50
C PHE A 408 -13.54 -10.16 7.77
N GLY A 409 -13.54 -11.49 7.75
CA GLY A 409 -13.97 -12.31 8.87
C GLY A 409 -13.65 -13.79 8.66
N ASP A 410 -14.30 -14.68 9.41
CA ASP A 410 -13.99 -16.12 9.42
C ASP A 410 -14.09 -16.82 8.04
N TRP A 411 -14.77 -16.19 7.09
CA TRP A 411 -14.88 -16.63 5.69
C TRP A 411 -13.60 -16.44 4.86
N THR A 412 -12.74 -15.47 5.20
CA THR A 412 -11.45 -15.23 4.51
C THR A 412 -10.38 -16.21 4.97
N THR A 413 -10.55 -17.47 4.57
CA THR A 413 -9.57 -18.54 4.79
C THR A 413 -8.21 -18.24 4.15
N PRO A 414 -7.10 -18.90 4.58
CA PRO A 414 -5.80 -18.77 3.92
C PRO A 414 -5.83 -19.08 2.42
N SER A 415 -6.64 -20.05 1.99
CA SER A 415 -6.83 -20.38 0.57
C SER A 415 -7.55 -19.27 -0.19
N TYR A 416 -8.63 -18.72 0.36
CA TYR A 416 -9.32 -17.58 -0.26
C TYR A 416 -8.38 -16.36 -0.35
N THR A 417 -7.65 -16.07 0.73
CA THR A 417 -6.67 -14.99 0.80
C THR A 417 -5.61 -15.13 -0.28
N LEU A 418 -5.01 -16.33 -0.41
CA LEU A 418 -4.02 -16.62 -1.45
C LEU A 418 -4.58 -16.40 -2.86
N THR A 419 -5.77 -16.96 -3.15
CA THR A 419 -6.42 -16.86 -4.46
C THR A 419 -6.75 -15.41 -4.84
N LYS A 420 -7.29 -14.60 -3.92
CA LYS A 420 -7.59 -13.19 -4.19
C LYS A 420 -6.35 -12.31 -4.26
N VAL A 421 -5.32 -12.57 -3.46
CA VAL A 421 -4.06 -11.81 -3.51
C VAL A 421 -3.34 -12.03 -4.84
N ILE A 422 -3.37 -13.24 -5.39
CA ILE A 422 -2.85 -13.53 -6.74
C ILE A 422 -3.59 -12.68 -7.79
N GLU A 423 -4.93 -12.72 -7.79
CA GLU A 423 -5.76 -11.94 -8.72
C GLU A 423 -5.58 -10.42 -8.55
N ASN A 424 -5.38 -9.93 -7.32
CA ASN A 424 -5.16 -8.52 -7.04
C ASN A 424 -3.77 -8.05 -7.49
N TYR A 425 -2.72 -8.86 -7.27
CA TYR A 425 -1.37 -8.59 -7.76
C TYR A 425 -1.37 -8.53 -9.30
N SER A 426 -1.93 -9.54 -9.96
CA SER A 426 -2.01 -9.62 -11.43
C SER A 426 -3.01 -8.64 -12.06
N ARG A 427 -3.56 -7.73 -11.26
CA ARG A 427 -4.43 -6.64 -11.72
C ARG A 427 -4.04 -5.30 -11.11
N ARG A 428 -2.84 -5.19 -10.53
CA ARG A 428 -2.46 -4.04 -9.68
C ARG A 428 -2.55 -2.70 -10.42
N PHE A 429 -2.30 -2.69 -11.72
CA PHE A 429 -2.42 -1.50 -12.58
C PHE A 429 -3.54 -1.62 -13.63
N GLN A 430 -4.33 -2.70 -13.63
CA GLN A 430 -5.59 -2.69 -14.37
C GLN A 430 -6.55 -1.66 -13.77
N ILE A 431 -7.23 -0.92 -14.63
CA ILE A 431 -8.37 -0.13 -14.22
C ILE A 431 -9.49 -1.05 -13.72
N SER A 432 -10.26 -0.59 -12.74
CA SER A 432 -11.48 -1.27 -12.30
C SER A 432 -12.69 -0.53 -12.84
N PHE A 433 -13.58 -1.27 -13.52
CA PHE A 433 -14.82 -0.70 -14.03
C PHE A 433 -15.91 -0.65 -12.93
N PRO A 434 -16.89 0.27 -13.03
CA PRO A 434 -18.10 0.20 -12.21
C PRO A 434 -18.78 -1.17 -12.38
N ASN A 435 -19.30 -1.73 -11.29
CA ASN A 435 -19.92 -3.05 -11.23
C ASN A 435 -19.02 -4.23 -11.62
N GLU A 436 -17.71 -4.05 -11.77
CA GLU A 436 -16.81 -5.16 -12.09
C GLU A 436 -16.71 -6.15 -10.91
N GLU A 437 -17.01 -7.41 -11.21
CA GLU A 437 -17.00 -8.51 -10.26
C GLU A 437 -15.85 -9.46 -10.57
N LEU A 438 -14.94 -9.63 -9.61
CA LEU A 438 -13.71 -10.39 -9.80
C LEU A 438 -13.91 -11.89 -9.45
N PRO A 439 -13.68 -12.82 -10.40
CA PRO A 439 -14.13 -14.21 -10.28
C PRO A 439 -13.30 -15.09 -9.35
N ALA A 440 -12.05 -14.74 -9.02
CA ALA A 440 -11.20 -15.66 -8.26
C ALA A 440 -11.76 -15.91 -6.86
N GLY A 441 -11.82 -17.20 -6.47
CA GLY A 441 -12.35 -17.62 -5.18
C GLY A 441 -13.88 -17.66 -5.09
N ARG A 442 -14.61 -17.43 -6.19
CA ARG A 442 -16.08 -17.52 -6.27
C ARG A 442 -16.54 -18.80 -7.00
N PRO A 443 -17.73 -19.34 -6.67
CA PRO A 443 -18.57 -18.98 -5.52
C PRO A 443 -17.98 -19.50 -4.21
N LEU A 444 -18.06 -18.71 -3.13
CA LEU A 444 -17.54 -19.10 -1.81
C LEU A 444 -18.65 -19.56 -0.85
N HIS A 445 -19.64 -18.70 -0.59
CA HIS A 445 -20.84 -19.04 0.16
C HIS A 445 -22.07 -18.73 -0.69
N THR A 446 -23.05 -19.63 -0.64
CA THR A 446 -24.28 -19.52 -1.42
C THR A 446 -25.50 -19.61 -0.50
N SER A 447 -26.59 -18.95 -0.87
CA SER A 447 -27.86 -19.07 -0.15
C SER A 447 -28.60 -20.36 -0.53
N PRO A 448 -29.55 -20.87 0.30
CA PRO A 448 -30.36 -22.05 -0.05
C PRO A 448 -31.26 -21.92 -1.30
N ILE A 449 -31.30 -20.75 -1.93
CA ILE A 449 -32.02 -20.48 -3.17
C ILE A 449 -31.08 -20.18 -4.36
N PHE A 450 -29.76 -20.29 -4.20
CA PHE A 450 -28.77 -20.00 -5.22
C PHE A 450 -29.04 -20.69 -6.55
N ASP A 451 -29.37 -21.99 -6.54
CA ASP A 451 -29.71 -22.74 -7.75
C ASP A 451 -30.94 -22.15 -8.46
N LYS A 452 -31.98 -21.77 -7.71
CA LYS A 452 -33.20 -21.17 -8.26
C LYS A 452 -32.97 -19.77 -8.84
N LEU A 453 -32.07 -19.00 -8.23
CA LEU A 453 -31.67 -17.69 -8.73
C LEU A 453 -30.80 -17.84 -10.00
N THR A 454 -29.98 -18.88 -10.07
CA THR A 454 -29.22 -19.25 -11.28
C THR A 454 -30.15 -19.73 -12.40
N GLU A 455 -31.18 -20.53 -12.09
CA GLU A 455 -32.26 -20.89 -13.03
C GLU A 455 -33.04 -19.67 -13.53
N ALA A 456 -33.18 -18.64 -12.69
CA ALA A 456 -33.74 -17.34 -13.06
C ALA A 456 -32.75 -16.43 -13.82
N ASN A 457 -31.56 -16.93 -14.19
CA ASN A 457 -30.53 -16.24 -14.95
C ASN A 457 -29.90 -15.02 -14.22
N ALA A 458 -29.71 -15.14 -12.90
CA ALA A 458 -29.03 -14.13 -12.08
C ALA A 458 -27.60 -13.83 -12.56
N VAL A 459 -27.27 -12.54 -12.68
CA VAL A 459 -25.90 -12.04 -12.77
C VAL A 459 -25.36 -11.91 -11.34
N TRP A 460 -24.28 -12.61 -11.03
CA TRP A 460 -23.84 -12.81 -9.65
C TRP A 460 -22.76 -11.82 -9.20
N GLY A 461 -23.01 -11.17 -8.06
CA GLY A 461 -21.99 -10.43 -7.29
C GLY A 461 -21.63 -11.12 -5.98
N ALA A 462 -20.58 -10.66 -5.31
CA ALA A 462 -20.18 -11.18 -4.00
C ALA A 462 -20.00 -10.09 -2.94
N ALA A 463 -20.69 -10.24 -1.81
CA ALA A 463 -20.59 -9.34 -0.66
C ALA A 463 -20.26 -10.13 0.60
N TYR A 464 -19.13 -9.78 1.24
CA TYR A 464 -18.66 -10.43 2.49
C TYR A 464 -18.63 -11.98 2.39
N GLY A 465 -18.16 -12.50 1.25
CA GLY A 465 -18.05 -13.93 0.94
C GLY A 465 -19.35 -14.60 0.46
N LEU A 466 -20.50 -13.92 0.49
CA LEU A 466 -21.79 -14.45 0.05
C LEU A 466 -22.12 -14.01 -1.39
N GLU A 467 -22.47 -14.99 -2.22
CA GLU A 467 -23.04 -14.78 -3.56
C GLU A 467 -24.46 -14.19 -3.48
N TYR A 468 -24.71 -13.09 -4.19
CA TYR A 468 -26.02 -12.45 -4.31
C TYR A 468 -26.30 -12.01 -5.76
N PRO A 469 -27.56 -12.06 -6.23
CA PRO A 469 -27.90 -11.56 -7.55
C PRO A 469 -27.78 -10.03 -7.57
N LEU A 470 -27.06 -9.49 -8.55
CA LEU A 470 -27.01 -8.06 -8.85
C LEU A 470 -28.28 -7.63 -9.61
N TRP A 471 -28.68 -8.46 -10.58
CA TRP A 471 -29.86 -8.31 -11.45
C TRP A 471 -30.10 -9.66 -12.18
N PHE A 472 -31.21 -9.79 -12.91
CA PHE A 472 -31.56 -11.01 -13.65
C PHE A 472 -31.50 -10.78 -15.16
N GLN A 473 -30.57 -11.46 -15.84
CA GLN A 473 -30.37 -11.31 -17.28
C GLN A 473 -31.53 -11.92 -18.08
N THR A 474 -31.85 -11.34 -19.25
CA THR A 474 -32.88 -11.88 -20.16
C THR A 474 -32.68 -13.38 -20.42
N SER A 475 -33.71 -14.19 -20.19
CA SER A 475 -33.64 -15.65 -20.36
C SER A 475 -33.02 -16.06 -21.71
N GLY A 476 -32.01 -16.92 -21.65
CA GLY A 476 -31.29 -17.42 -22.83
C GLY A 476 -30.09 -16.58 -23.27
N LYS A 477 -29.81 -15.43 -22.64
CA LYS A 477 -28.52 -14.74 -22.74
C LYS A 477 -27.59 -15.14 -21.60
N GLU A 478 -26.28 -15.01 -21.83
CA GLU A 478 -25.25 -15.26 -20.82
C GLU A 478 -25.37 -14.27 -19.64
N PRO A 479 -25.38 -14.74 -18.37
CA PRO A 479 -25.61 -13.90 -17.20
C PRO A 479 -24.34 -13.14 -16.77
N ILE A 480 -23.88 -12.24 -17.64
CA ILE A 480 -22.74 -11.34 -17.41
C ILE A 480 -23.15 -9.87 -17.58
N GLU A 481 -22.51 -9.00 -16.81
CA GLU A 481 -22.55 -7.56 -17.05
C GLU A 481 -21.41 -7.16 -17.99
N GLU A 482 -21.76 -6.48 -19.08
CA GLU A 482 -20.79 -5.84 -19.98
C GLU A 482 -20.30 -4.56 -19.30
N VAL A 483 -19.26 -4.68 -18.49
CA VAL A 483 -18.73 -3.59 -17.65
C VAL A 483 -18.26 -2.40 -18.50
N THR A 484 -18.59 -1.19 -18.06
CA THR A 484 -18.27 0.05 -18.77
C THR A 484 -18.44 1.26 -17.85
N PHE A 485 -17.76 2.38 -18.16
CA PHE A 485 -18.03 3.67 -17.50
C PHE A 485 -19.35 4.34 -17.94
N LYS A 486 -20.07 3.71 -18.89
CA LYS A 486 -21.34 4.19 -19.46
C LYS A 486 -22.50 3.35 -18.87
N ARG A 487 -23.65 3.30 -19.55
CA ARG A 487 -24.74 2.39 -19.19
C ARG A 487 -24.43 1.01 -19.76
N SER A 488 -24.27 0.00 -18.90
CA SER A 488 -24.05 -1.39 -19.27
C SER A 488 -25.31 -2.07 -19.84
N ASN A 489 -25.15 -3.31 -20.30
CA ASN A 489 -26.25 -4.17 -20.74
C ASN A 489 -27.32 -4.43 -19.64
N ALA A 490 -26.98 -4.22 -18.37
CA ALA A 490 -27.90 -4.26 -17.24
C ALA A 490 -28.98 -3.16 -17.27
N PHE A 491 -28.64 -1.97 -17.78
CA PHE A 491 -29.48 -0.77 -17.63
C PHE A 491 -30.94 -0.92 -18.12
N PRO A 492 -31.24 -1.44 -19.33
CA PRO A 492 -32.62 -1.65 -19.76
C PRO A 492 -33.32 -2.78 -19.01
N VAL A 493 -32.59 -3.78 -18.50
CA VAL A 493 -33.16 -4.95 -17.83
C VAL A 493 -33.55 -4.63 -16.39
N VAL A 494 -32.66 -3.97 -15.64
CA VAL A 494 -32.95 -3.44 -14.30
C VAL A 494 -34.11 -2.44 -14.34
N ALA A 495 -34.29 -1.70 -15.44
CA ALA A 495 -35.43 -0.81 -15.63
C ALA A 495 -36.78 -1.52 -15.88
N GLU A 496 -36.78 -2.84 -16.09
CA GLU A 496 -37.99 -3.69 -16.08
C GLU A 496 -38.25 -4.33 -14.70
N GLU A 497 -37.24 -4.37 -13.81
CA GLU A 497 -37.35 -4.90 -12.44
C GLU A 497 -37.92 -3.88 -11.42
N VAL A 498 -37.85 -2.57 -11.71
CA VAL A 498 -38.21 -1.46 -10.78
C VAL A 498 -39.38 -0.59 -11.24
#